data_AF-A0A0F9ET15-F1
#
_entry.id   AF-A0A0F9ET15-F1
#
_cell.length_a   1.000
_cell.length_b   1.000
_cell.length_c   1.000
_cell.angle_alpha   90.00
_cell.angle_beta   90.00
_cell.angle_gamma   90.00
#
_symmetry.space_group_name_H-M   'P 1'
#
loop_
_entity.id
_entity.type
_entity.pdbx_description
1 polymer ?
#
loop_
_entity_poly.entity_id
_entity_poly.type
_entity_poly.pdbx_seq_one_letter_code
_entity_poly.pdbx_strand_id
1 'polypeptide(L)'
;MSDFKRYFTGYPEQIVNQVTQLIENDKHGAYLTKKYPYAHTITSDKSLYAYATELKKRYLKNAPPFGRAAFKKQGDMVTNALGTHTYR
;
A
#
# COMPACT_ATOMS: atom_id res chain seq x y z
N MET A 1 -13.06 16.56 -18.59
CA MET A 1 -13.75 15.68 -17.63
C MET A 1 -12.84 14.50 -17.36
N SER A 2 -12.51 14.27 -16.10
CA SER A 2 -11.23 13.77 -15.61
C SER A 2 -10.95 12.30 -15.97
N ASP A 3 -9.76 12.04 -16.53
CA ASP A 3 -9.17 10.75 -16.91
C ASP A 3 -9.00 9.75 -15.72
N PHE A 4 -9.46 10.13 -14.52
CA PHE A 4 -9.29 9.35 -13.28
C PHE A 4 -10.34 8.24 -13.10
N LYS A 5 -11.49 8.31 -13.78
CA LYS A 5 -12.54 7.27 -13.67
C LYS A 5 -12.05 5.88 -14.05
N ARG A 6 -11.04 5.78 -14.93
CA ARG A 6 -10.43 4.50 -15.33
C ARG A 6 -9.81 3.72 -14.16
N TYR A 7 -9.39 4.42 -13.10
CA TYR A 7 -8.80 3.78 -11.92
C TYR A 7 -9.84 3.21 -10.96
N PHE A 8 -11.12 3.55 -11.14
CA PHE A 8 -12.20 3.17 -10.22
C PHE A 8 -13.23 2.20 -10.84
N THR A 9 -12.95 1.66 -12.03
CA THR A 9 -13.88 0.80 -12.80
C THR A 9 -14.29 -0.50 -12.07
N GLY A 10 -13.52 -0.96 -11.09
CA GLY A 10 -13.83 -2.14 -10.28
C GLY A 10 -14.48 -1.85 -8.92
N TYR A 11 -14.82 -0.60 -8.61
CA TYR A 11 -15.38 -0.21 -7.32
C TYR A 11 -16.89 0.08 -7.42
N PRO A 12 -17.66 -0.13 -6.35
CA PRO A 12 -19.08 0.23 -6.29
C PRO A 12 -19.34 1.71 -6.63
N GLU A 13 -20.46 1.97 -7.30
CA GLU A 13 -20.83 3.31 -7.80
C GLU A 13 -20.85 4.37 -6.68
N GLN A 14 -21.27 4.00 -5.47
CA GLN A 14 -21.27 4.89 -4.31
C GLN A 14 -19.88 5.44 -4.00
N ILE A 15 -18.84 4.61 -4.09
CA ILE A 15 -17.45 5.00 -3.85
C ILE A 15 -16.96 5.89 -4.99
N VAL A 16 -17.27 5.51 -6.24
CA VAL A 16 -16.89 6.30 -7.42
C VAL A 16 -17.47 7.71 -7.34
N ASN A 17 -18.74 7.84 -6.94
CA ASN A 17 -19.41 9.12 -6.79
C ASN A 17 -18.79 9.96 -5.68
N GLN A 18 -18.50 9.37 -4.51
CA GLN A 18 -17.85 10.08 -3.41
C GLN A 18 -16.46 10.61 -3.81
N VAL A 19 -15.66 9.79 -4.49
CA VAL A 19 -14.33 10.20 -4.95
C VAL A 19 -14.43 11.29 -6.02
N THR A 20 -15.37 11.16 -6.97
CA THR A 20 -15.57 12.16 -8.02
C THR A 20 -15.94 13.51 -7.41
N GLN A 21 -16.86 13.55 -6.45
CA GLN A 21 -17.23 14.78 -5.72
C GLN A 21 -16.04 15.39 -4.96
N LEU A 22 -15.18 14.57 -4.34
CA LEU A 22 -13.99 15.07 -3.64
C LEU A 22 -12.95 15.67 -4.58
N ILE A 23 -12.82 15.11 -5.78
CA ILE A 23 -11.90 15.61 -6.82
C ILE A 23 -12.45 16.90 -7.42
N GLU A 24 -13.73 16.93 -7.81
CA GLU A 24 -14.37 18.12 -8.41
C GLU A 24 -14.34 19.34 -7.48
N ASN A 25 -14.44 19.11 -6.17
CA ASN A 25 -14.38 20.17 -5.16
C ASN A 25 -12.95 20.48 -4.66
N ASP A 26 -11.91 19.85 -5.21
CA ASP A 26 -10.51 19.96 -4.76
C ASP A 26 -10.29 19.68 -3.25
N LYS A 27 -11.17 18.88 -2.64
CA LYS A 27 -11.15 18.55 -1.19
C LYS A 27 -10.46 17.22 -0.89
N HIS A 28 -10.07 16.47 -1.92
CA HIS A 28 -9.46 15.15 -1.80
C HIS A 28 -8.18 15.16 -0.96
N GLY A 29 -7.29 16.15 -1.15
CA GLY A 29 -6.06 16.28 -0.37
C GLY A 29 -6.33 16.50 1.12
N ALA A 30 -7.16 17.48 1.47
CA ALA A 30 -7.54 17.77 2.85
C ALA A 30 -8.24 16.58 3.54
N TYR A 31 -9.09 15.86 2.80
CA TYR A 31 -9.72 14.65 3.29
C TYR A 31 -8.71 13.56 3.63
N LEU A 32 -7.73 13.31 2.75
CA LEU A 32 -6.69 12.30 2.98
C LEU A 32 -5.78 12.67 4.14
N THR A 33 -5.34 13.94 4.24
CA THR A 33 -4.51 14.40 5.36
C THR A 33 -5.25 14.32 6.69
N LYS A 34 -6.55 14.63 6.71
CA LYS A 34 -7.37 14.47 7.92
C LYS A 34 -7.51 13.00 8.33
N LYS A 35 -7.69 12.10 7.36
CA LYS A 35 -7.89 10.66 7.63
C LYS A 35 -6.58 9.95 7.97
N TYR A 36 -5.49 10.36 7.36
CA TYR A 36 -4.15 9.79 7.52
C TYR A 36 -3.15 10.91 7.86
N PRO A 37 -3.18 11.40 9.12
CA PRO A 37 -2.34 12.54 9.53
C PRO A 37 -0.86 12.19 9.61
N TYR A 38 -0.53 10.91 9.83
CA TYR A 38 0.85 10.45 9.94
C TYR A 38 1.29 9.80 8.64
N ALA A 39 2.37 10.31 8.06
CA ALA A 39 3.03 9.69 6.93
C ALA A 39 3.71 8.37 7.32
N HIS A 40 3.82 7.47 6.36
CA HIS A 40 4.58 6.23 6.54
C HIS A 40 6.07 6.52 6.67
N THR A 41 6.67 6.16 7.80
CA THR A 41 8.08 6.45 8.11
C THR A 41 9.05 5.35 7.68
N ILE A 42 8.55 4.18 7.27
CA ILE A 42 9.36 3.01 6.93
C ILE A 42 9.62 3.01 5.42
N THR A 43 10.72 3.62 4.98
CA THR A 43 11.01 3.81 3.55
C THR A 43 12.22 3.01 3.05
N SER A 44 12.95 2.34 3.95
CA SER A 44 14.14 1.54 3.62
C SER A 44 13.97 0.09 4.04
N ASP A 45 14.69 -0.81 3.35
CA ASP A 45 14.77 -2.24 3.71
C ASP A 45 15.22 -2.43 5.17
N LYS A 46 16.15 -1.58 5.64
CA LYS A 46 16.62 -1.59 7.03
C LYS A 46 15.49 -1.24 8.02
N SER A 47 14.76 -0.16 7.76
CA SER A 47 13.61 0.22 8.60
C SER A 47 12.50 -0.83 8.57
N LEU A 48 12.29 -1.47 7.41
CA LEU A 48 11.29 -2.52 7.25
C LEU A 48 11.65 -3.78 8.04
N TYR A 49 12.93 -4.19 7.98
CA TYR A 49 13.43 -5.32 8.77
C TYR A 49 13.31 -5.07 10.26
N ALA A 50 13.67 -3.87 10.72
CA ALA A 50 13.52 -3.48 12.13
C ALA A 50 12.04 -3.55 12.57
N TYR A 51 11.14 -2.96 11.78
CA TYR A 51 9.70 -2.98 12.05
C TYR A 51 9.13 -4.41 12.12
N ALA A 52 9.44 -5.25 11.14
CA ALA A 52 8.99 -6.65 11.11
C ALA A 52 9.53 -7.44 12.31
N THR A 53 10.80 -7.22 12.67
CA THR A 53 11.43 -7.85 13.83
C THR A 53 10.73 -7.48 15.13
N GLU A 54 10.37 -6.21 15.33
CA GLU A 54 9.63 -5.76 16.51
C GLU A 54 8.21 -6.34 16.57
N LEU A 55 7.50 -6.40 15.44
CA LEU A 55 6.21 -7.09 15.37
C LEU A 55 6.33 -8.56 15.78
N LYS A 56 7.34 -9.26 15.26
CA LYS A 56 7.59 -10.66 15.64
C LYS A 56 7.90 -10.80 17.12
N LYS A 57 8.79 -9.98 17.68
CA LYS A 57 9.06 -10.02 19.13
C LYS A 57 7.78 -9.84 19.96
N ARG A 58 6.89 -8.97 19.50
CA ARG A 58 5.61 -8.70 20.18
C ARG A 58 4.64 -9.90 20.13
N TYR A 59 4.53 -10.58 19.00
CA TYR A 59 3.47 -11.59 18.77
C TYR A 59 3.98 -13.04 18.72
N LEU A 60 5.27 -13.27 18.51
CA LEU A 60 5.89 -14.58 18.26
C LEU A 60 7.14 -14.77 19.14
N LYS A 61 6.94 -15.31 20.35
CA LYS A 61 8.00 -15.45 21.37
C LYS A 61 9.12 -16.43 21.00
N ASN A 62 8.79 -17.54 20.33
CA ASN A 62 9.73 -18.64 20.05
C ASN A 62 10.06 -18.83 18.56
N ALA A 63 9.74 -17.85 17.71
CA ALA A 63 10.00 -17.97 16.28
C ALA A 63 11.49 -17.67 15.96
N PRO A 64 12.09 -18.32 14.95
CA PRO A 64 13.44 -18.00 14.47
C PRO A 64 13.52 -16.62 13.81
N PRO A 65 14.70 -15.97 13.76
CA PRO A 65 14.86 -14.65 13.12
C PRO A 65 14.47 -14.69 11.63
N PHE A 66 13.93 -13.59 11.11
CA PHE A 66 13.60 -13.53 9.69
C PHE A 66 14.87 -13.47 8.85
N GLY A 67 14.90 -14.25 7.77
CA GLY A 67 16.02 -14.24 6.83
C GLY A 67 16.14 -12.92 6.05
N ARG A 68 15.01 -12.31 5.64
CA ARG A 68 14.99 -11.04 4.91
C ARG A 68 13.63 -10.35 5.01
N ALA A 69 13.64 -9.03 5.11
CA ALA A 69 12.50 -8.17 4.86
C ALA A 69 12.99 -6.99 4.03
N ALA A 70 12.41 -6.81 2.83
CA ALA A 70 12.85 -5.80 1.88
C ALA A 70 11.66 -5.35 1.04
N PHE A 71 11.66 -4.10 0.62
CA PHE A 71 10.74 -3.63 -0.39
C PHE A 71 11.08 -4.28 -1.71
N LYS A 72 10.06 -4.65 -2.48
CA LYS A 72 10.25 -5.16 -3.82
C LYS A 72 10.74 -4.01 -4.70
N LYS A 73 12.05 -3.98 -4.95
CA LYS A 73 12.63 -3.14 -5.99
C LYS A 73 12.00 -3.59 -7.30
N GLN A 74 11.46 -2.64 -8.04
CA GLN A 74 10.69 -2.84 -9.27
C GLN A 74 11.35 -3.90 -10.16
N GLY A 75 10.88 -5.14 -10.08
CA GLY A 75 11.11 -6.15 -11.11
C GLY A 75 10.07 -5.92 -12.21
N ASP A 76 10.30 -6.49 -13.39
CA ASP A 76 9.38 -6.39 -14.53
C ASP A 76 7.93 -6.53 -14.05
N MET A 77 7.19 -5.41 -14.14
CA MET A 77 5.79 -5.32 -13.70
C MET A 77 4.90 -6.34 -14.43
N VAL A 78 5.40 -6.89 -15.55
CA VAL A 78 4.71 -7.80 -16.45
C VAL A 78 4.90 -9.27 -16.06
N THR A 79 6.09 -9.68 -15.59
CA THR A 79 6.40 -11.12 -15.37
C THR A 79 6.22 -11.58 -13.92
N ASN A 80 6.31 -10.66 -12.95
CA ASN A 80 6.28 -10.99 -11.52
C ASN A 80 5.29 -10.10 -10.75
N ALA A 81 4.13 -9.79 -11.31
CA ALA A 81 3.09 -9.07 -10.57
C ALA A 81 2.61 -9.87 -9.35
N LEU A 82 2.21 -9.18 -8.27
CA LEU A 82 1.69 -9.85 -7.07
C LEU A 82 0.41 -10.61 -7.45
N GLY A 83 0.38 -11.94 -7.30
CA GLY A 83 -0.72 -12.81 -7.73
C GLY A 83 -0.39 -13.75 -8.90
N THR A 84 0.78 -13.62 -9.53
CA THR A 84 1.28 -14.63 -10.47
C THR A 84 1.88 -15.79 -9.69
N HIS A 85 1.10 -16.83 -9.43
CA HIS A 85 1.60 -18.11 -8.89
C HIS A 85 2.41 -18.86 -9.95
N THR A 86 3.57 -18.34 -10.33
CA THR A 86 4.52 -19.07 -11.16
C THR A 86 5.48 -19.82 -10.25
N TYR A 87 5.08 -21.06 -9.89
CA TYR A 87 6.01 -22.08 -9.43
C TYR A 87 6.90 -22.45 -10.63
N ARG A 88 8.22 -22.30 -10.50
CA ARG A 88 9.18 -23.01 -11.33
C ARG A 88 9.98 -23.93 -10.43
#